data_AF-A0A3D2N0U2-F1
#
_entry.id   AF-A0A3D2N0U2-F1
#
_cell.length_a   1.000
_cell.length_b   1.000
_cell.length_c   1.000
_cell.angle_alpha   90.00
_cell.angle_beta   90.00
_cell.angle_gamma   90.00
#
_symmetry.space_group_name_H-M   'P 1'
#
loop_
_entity.id
_entity.type
_entity.pdbx_description
1 polymer ?
#
loop_
_entity_poly.entity_id
_entity_poly.type
_entity_poly.pdbx_seq_one_letter_code
_entity_poly.pdbx_strand_id
1 'polypeptide(L)'
;MNQPSIAELSKLIGFLYDGHIEEDPYSAFLAETRRIIDSNFASITMREPKGDDGGLLFVSCEALPKIFVDDHDNPYTDRYYTSNLMTNLPWGTVVSLDECVPYRTLERTELYKYCMAPIDIYHMVGVDLRNANGLRFSVRFCRPKTADNFGPQ
;
A
#
# COMPACT_ATOMS: atom_id res chain seq x y z
N MET A 1 1.83 -16.83 7.98
CA MET A 1 0.77 -15.82 7.77
C MET A 1 -0.50 -16.35 8.40
N ASN A 2 -1.19 -15.58 9.25
CA ASN A 2 -2.44 -16.05 9.84
C ASN A 2 -3.53 -16.05 8.78
N GLN A 3 -4.10 -17.21 8.49
CA GLN A 3 -5.22 -17.31 7.56
C GLN A 3 -6.46 -16.75 8.26
N PRO A 4 -7.15 -15.74 7.69
CA PRO A 4 -8.34 -15.17 8.32
C PRO A 4 -9.44 -16.22 8.41
N SER A 5 -10.17 -16.19 9.51
CA SER A 5 -11.43 -16.92 9.63
C SER A 5 -12.48 -16.38 8.65
N ILE A 6 -13.52 -17.17 8.37
CA ILE A 6 -14.65 -16.73 7.54
C ILE A 6 -15.31 -15.48 8.14
N ALA A 7 -15.40 -15.39 9.46
CA ALA A 7 -15.97 -14.23 10.13
C ALA A 7 -15.13 -12.96 9.92
N GLU A 8 -13.81 -13.07 10.01
CA GLU A 8 -12.89 -11.97 9.73
C GLU A 8 -12.96 -11.55 8.25
N LEU A 9 -13.00 -12.51 7.33
CA LEU A 9 -13.17 -12.22 5.91
C LEU A 9 -14.49 -11.50 5.63
N SER A 10 -15.60 -11.98 6.19
CA SER A 10 -16.91 -11.34 6.03
C SER A 10 -16.92 -9.90 6.56
N LYS A 11 -16.22 -9.65 7.67
CA LYS A 11 -16.08 -8.32 8.26
C LYS A 11 -15.23 -7.39 7.37
N LEU A 12 -14.12 -7.88 6.82
CA LEU A 12 -13.30 -7.14 5.87
C LEU A 12 -14.09 -6.75 4.62
N ILE A 13 -14.91 -7.66 4.10
CA ILE A 13 -15.79 -7.38 2.97
C ILE A 13 -16.77 -6.25 3.34
N GLY A 14 -17.41 -6.33 4.51
CA GLY A 14 -18.28 -5.26 5.02
C GLY A 14 -17.58 -3.89 5.03
N PHE A 15 -16.40 -3.79 5.63
CA PHE A 15 -15.61 -2.54 5.64
C PHE A 15 -15.23 -2.06 4.24
N LEU A 16 -14.94 -2.96 3.30
CA LEU A 16 -14.66 -2.55 1.94
C LEU A 16 -15.88 -1.92 1.25
N TYR A 17 -17.07 -2.47 1.49
CA TYR A 17 -18.32 -1.90 0.98
C TYR A 17 -18.67 -0.58 1.67
N ASP A 18 -18.49 -0.47 2.98
CA ASP A 18 -18.76 0.77 3.73
C ASP A 18 -17.71 1.86 3.47
N GLY A 19 -16.53 1.50 2.97
CA GLY A 19 -15.40 2.42 2.84
C GLY A 19 -15.66 3.69 2.02
N HIS A 20 -16.63 3.69 1.10
CA HIS A 20 -16.98 4.88 0.32
C HIS A 20 -17.90 5.89 1.04
N ILE A 21 -18.49 5.50 2.18
CA ILE A 21 -19.35 6.34 3.02
C ILE A 21 -18.72 6.66 4.38
N GLU A 22 -17.53 6.13 4.68
CA GLU A 22 -16.75 6.51 5.86
C GLU A 22 -16.27 7.97 5.78
N GLU A 23 -16.16 8.63 6.92
CA GLU A 23 -15.54 9.97 7.02
C GLU A 23 -14.10 9.95 6.49
N ASP A 24 -13.35 8.90 6.85
CA ASP A 24 -12.05 8.57 6.28
C ASP A 24 -12.18 7.35 5.36
N PRO A 25 -12.22 7.51 4.02
CA PRO A 25 -12.55 6.41 3.13
C PRO A 25 -11.61 5.22 3.25
N TYR A 26 -12.19 4.02 3.29
CA TYR A 26 -11.50 2.72 3.40
C TYR A 26 -10.59 2.55 4.63
N SER A 27 -10.69 3.45 5.62
CA SER A 27 -9.81 3.45 6.79
C SER A 27 -9.99 2.20 7.63
N ALA A 28 -11.24 1.76 7.85
CA ALA A 28 -11.55 0.57 8.63
C ALA A 28 -11.05 -0.70 7.94
N PHE A 29 -11.23 -0.79 6.62
CA PHE A 29 -10.74 -1.90 5.81
C PHE A 29 -9.21 -2.03 5.89
N LEU A 30 -8.48 -0.93 5.71
CA LEU A 30 -7.02 -0.94 5.74
C LEU A 30 -6.47 -1.26 7.13
N ALA A 31 -7.05 -0.65 8.18
CA ALA A 31 -6.64 -0.89 9.56
C ALA A 31 -6.86 -2.35 9.99
N GLU A 32 -8.04 -2.93 9.69
CA GLU A 32 -8.33 -4.31 10.08
C GLU A 32 -7.53 -5.31 9.25
N THR A 33 -7.34 -5.07 7.95
CA THR A 33 -6.50 -5.93 7.12
C THR A 33 -5.07 -5.96 7.65
N ARG A 34 -4.50 -4.80 7.98
CA ARG A 34 -3.17 -4.70 8.58
C ARG A 34 -3.04 -5.54 9.85
N ARG A 35 -4.04 -5.45 10.74
CA ARG A 35 -4.05 -6.20 12.00
C ARG A 35 -4.03 -7.71 11.74
N ILE A 36 -4.82 -8.18 10.78
CA ILE A 36 -4.94 -9.61 10.44
C ILE A 36 -3.64 -10.17 9.85
N ILE A 37 -3.02 -9.41 8.94
CA ILE A 37 -1.81 -9.87 8.24
C ILE A 37 -0.51 -9.40 8.91
N ASP A 38 -0.59 -8.81 10.10
CA ASP A 38 0.56 -8.27 10.85
C ASP A 38 1.42 -7.31 9.99
N SER A 39 0.78 -6.23 9.53
CA SER A 39 1.39 -5.22 8.66
C SER A 39 1.42 -3.85 9.36
N ASN A 40 2.53 -3.13 9.20
CA ASN A 40 2.76 -1.81 9.81
C ASN A 40 2.40 -0.64 8.90
N PHE A 41 2.02 -0.90 7.65
CA PHE A 41 1.58 0.11 6.68
C PHE A 41 0.68 -0.52 5.62
N ALA A 42 -0.40 0.16 5.26
CA ALA A 42 -1.23 -0.22 4.14
C ALA A 42 -1.65 1.00 3.32
N SER A 43 -1.82 0.81 2.02
CA SER A 43 -2.33 1.85 1.15
C SER A 43 -3.21 1.33 0.03
N ILE A 44 -4.14 2.19 -0.41
CA ILE A 44 -4.91 2.05 -1.65
C ILE A 44 -4.63 3.29 -2.50
N THR A 45 -4.05 3.09 -3.67
CA THR A 45 -3.92 4.13 -4.69
C THR A 45 -5.05 3.96 -5.68
N MET A 46 -6.05 4.86 -5.64
CA MET A 46 -7.20 4.83 -6.56
C MET A 46 -6.89 5.54 -7.87
N ARG A 47 -6.03 6.54 -7.82
CA ARG A 47 -5.58 7.30 -8.98
C ARG A 47 -4.11 7.63 -8.79
N GLU A 48 -3.28 7.16 -9.70
CA GLU A 48 -1.86 7.51 -9.69
C GLU A 48 -1.68 9.03 -9.88
N PRO A 49 -0.71 9.65 -9.19
CA PRO A 49 -0.39 11.05 -9.43
C PRO A 49 0.08 11.26 -10.87
N LYS A 50 -0.29 12.40 -11.48
CA LYS A 50 0.09 12.72 -12.87
C LYS A 50 0.30 14.23 -13.07
N GLY A 51 1.55 14.62 -13.31
CA GLY A 51 1.89 16.04 -13.50
C GLY A 51 1.71 16.79 -12.18
N ASP A 52 0.90 17.85 -12.19
CA ASP A 52 0.57 18.65 -11.00
C ASP A 52 -0.56 18.03 -10.15
N ASP A 53 -1.07 16.86 -10.52
CA ASP A 53 -2.10 16.14 -9.76
C ASP A 53 -1.44 15.10 -8.85
N GLY A 54 -1.43 15.33 -7.55
CA GLY A 54 -0.82 14.46 -6.54
C GLY A 54 -1.51 13.11 -6.32
N GLY A 55 -2.53 12.75 -7.12
CA GLY A 55 -3.19 11.45 -7.08
C GLY A 55 -4.29 11.36 -6.02
N LEU A 56 -4.77 10.14 -5.78
CA LEU A 56 -5.66 9.83 -4.65
C LEU A 56 -5.14 8.58 -3.95
N LEU A 57 -4.59 8.80 -2.75
CA LEU A 57 -3.95 7.78 -1.93
C LEU A 57 -4.60 7.73 -0.55
N PHE A 58 -5.12 6.57 -0.20
CA PHE A 58 -5.57 6.24 1.15
C PHE A 58 -4.47 5.46 1.86
N VAL A 59 -4.16 5.83 3.09
CA VAL A 59 -3.09 5.23 3.90
C VAL A 59 -3.65 4.85 5.25
N SER A 60 -3.17 3.72 5.77
CA SER A 60 -3.32 3.38 7.18
C SER A 60 -1.94 3.15 7.74
N CYS A 61 -1.50 4.05 8.64
CA CYS A 61 -0.38 3.87 9.57
C CYS A 61 -0.41 4.84 10.74
N GLU A 62 0.43 4.58 11.74
CA GLU A 62 0.54 5.44 12.92
C GLU A 62 1.31 6.73 12.63
N ALA A 63 2.15 6.74 11.58
CA ALA A 63 3.10 7.81 11.31
C ALA A 63 2.60 8.88 10.33
N LEU A 64 1.52 8.62 9.59
CA LEU A 64 1.06 9.49 8.50
C LEU A 64 -0.44 9.79 8.59
N PRO A 65 -0.89 10.94 8.02
CA PRO A 65 -2.30 11.17 7.72
C PRO A 65 -2.95 10.01 6.96
N LYS A 66 -4.25 9.81 7.19
CA LYS A 66 -5.01 8.71 6.58
C LYS A 66 -5.31 8.93 5.09
N ILE A 67 -5.35 10.18 4.66
CA ILE A 67 -5.70 10.57 3.30
C ILE A 67 -4.68 11.58 2.81
N PHE A 68 -4.18 11.35 1.60
CA PHE A 68 -3.38 12.30 0.86
C PHE A 68 -4.13 12.68 -0.42
N VAL A 69 -4.53 13.95 -0.50
CA VAL A 69 -5.10 14.57 -1.69
C VAL A 69 -4.20 15.72 -2.07
N ASP A 70 -3.47 15.59 -3.17
CA ASP A 70 -2.60 16.65 -3.69
C ASP A 70 -1.56 17.17 -2.68
N ASP A 71 -1.04 16.27 -1.85
CA ASP A 71 -0.12 16.65 -0.77
C ASP A 71 1.32 16.76 -1.27
N HIS A 72 1.85 17.97 -1.29
CA HIS A 72 3.25 18.27 -1.63
C HIS A 72 4.19 18.26 -0.40
N ASP A 73 3.65 18.20 0.82
CA ASP A 73 4.47 18.09 2.05
C ASP A 73 4.94 16.65 2.29
N ASN A 74 4.27 15.66 1.69
CA ASN A 74 4.71 14.27 1.72
C ASN A 74 5.76 14.02 0.60
N PRO A 75 7.01 13.66 0.96
CA PRO A 75 8.10 13.49 -0.01
C PRO A 75 7.80 12.41 -1.05
N TYR A 76 6.98 11.41 -0.71
CA TYR A 76 6.57 10.38 -1.66
C TYR A 76 5.69 10.97 -2.76
N THR A 77 4.57 11.61 -2.43
CA THR A 77 3.65 12.21 -3.42
C THR A 77 4.29 13.37 -4.17
N ASP A 78 5.18 14.13 -3.54
CA ASP A 78 5.86 15.27 -4.18
C ASP A 78 6.94 14.84 -5.19
N ARG A 79 7.82 13.90 -4.82
CA ARG A 79 9.06 13.66 -5.59
C ARG A 79 9.33 12.21 -5.97
N TYR A 80 8.76 11.26 -5.24
CA TYR A 80 9.11 9.85 -5.40
C TYR A 80 7.94 8.97 -5.85
N TYR A 81 6.78 9.51 -6.18
CA TYR A 81 5.60 8.74 -6.60
C TYR A 81 5.85 7.94 -7.89
N THR A 82 6.74 8.42 -8.75
CA THR A 82 7.19 7.73 -9.97
C THR A 82 8.25 6.66 -9.70
N SER A 83 8.70 6.49 -8.45
CA SER A 83 9.74 5.52 -8.11
C SER A 83 9.20 4.12 -8.28
N ASN A 84 9.63 3.50 -9.37
CA ASN A 84 9.03 2.37 -10.05
C ASN A 84 9.29 1.01 -9.36
N LEU A 85 8.98 0.87 -8.06
CA LEU A 85 9.28 -0.35 -7.29
C LEU A 85 8.40 -1.55 -7.69
N MET A 86 7.10 -1.34 -7.79
CA MET A 86 6.10 -2.40 -8.05
C MET A 86 5.09 -1.92 -9.08
N THR A 87 5.57 -1.64 -10.29
CA THR A 87 4.76 -1.07 -11.38
C THR A 87 4.39 -2.12 -12.40
N ASN A 88 3.19 -2.00 -12.98
CA ASN A 88 2.70 -2.91 -14.01
C ASN A 88 2.68 -4.37 -13.55
N LEU A 89 2.24 -4.60 -12.31
CA LEU A 89 2.06 -5.95 -11.83
C LEU A 89 1.01 -6.68 -12.69
N PRO A 90 1.11 -8.00 -12.86
CA PRO A 90 0.06 -8.77 -13.52
C PRO A 90 -1.28 -8.56 -12.80
N TRP A 91 -2.34 -8.32 -13.58
CA TRP A 91 -3.66 -7.98 -13.02
C TRP A 91 -4.16 -9.06 -12.05
N GLY A 92 -4.58 -8.64 -10.86
CA GLY A 92 -5.14 -9.53 -9.84
C GLY A 92 -4.13 -10.50 -9.22
N THR A 93 -2.84 -10.38 -9.54
CA THR A 93 -1.79 -11.22 -8.96
C THR A 93 -1.15 -10.50 -7.80
N VAL A 94 -1.07 -11.19 -6.64
CA VAL A 94 -0.30 -10.70 -5.49
C VAL A 94 1.17 -10.98 -5.75
N VAL A 95 2.00 -9.94 -5.67
CA VAL A 95 3.44 -10.00 -5.89
C VAL A 95 4.14 -9.41 -4.67
N SER A 96 5.29 -9.97 -4.29
CA SER A 96 6.16 -9.42 -3.25
C SER A 96 7.23 -8.50 -3.83
N LEU A 97 7.69 -7.52 -3.04
CA LEU A 97 8.64 -6.51 -3.50
C LEU A 97 9.97 -7.11 -3.95
N ASP A 98 10.45 -8.15 -3.29
CA ASP A 98 11.71 -8.82 -3.61
C ASP A 98 11.67 -9.61 -4.92
N GLU A 99 10.48 -9.96 -5.42
CA GLU A 99 10.31 -10.47 -6.79
C GLU A 99 10.50 -9.38 -7.84
N CYS A 100 10.31 -8.10 -7.48
CA CYS A 100 10.47 -6.95 -8.38
C CYS A 100 11.84 -6.28 -8.26
N VAL A 101 12.32 -6.08 -7.03
CA VAL A 101 13.54 -5.33 -6.72
C VAL A 101 14.29 -6.01 -5.56
N PRO A 102 15.54 -6.48 -5.77
CA PRO A 102 16.34 -7.05 -4.69
C PRO A 102 16.57 -6.04 -3.56
N TYR A 103 16.50 -6.49 -2.30
CA TYR A 103 16.65 -5.61 -1.12
C TYR A 103 17.96 -4.79 -1.12
N ARG A 104 19.08 -5.39 -1.53
CA ARG A 104 20.36 -4.68 -1.65
C ARG A 104 20.26 -3.47 -2.59
N THR A 105 19.44 -3.56 -3.64
CA THR A 105 19.21 -2.45 -4.57
C THR A 105 18.26 -1.43 -3.95
N LEU A 106 17.16 -1.88 -3.34
CA LEU A 106 16.18 -1.03 -2.66
C LEU A 106 16.85 -0.11 -1.63
N GLU A 107 17.68 -0.68 -0.75
CA GLU A 107 18.32 0.05 0.37
C GLU A 107 19.25 1.18 -0.09
N ARG A 108 19.69 1.14 -1.35
CA ARG A 108 20.55 2.17 -1.93
C ARG A 108 19.77 3.33 -2.53
N THR A 109 18.46 3.19 -2.73
CA THR A 109 17.60 4.20 -3.35
C THR A 109 17.29 5.35 -2.39
N GLU A 110 17.12 6.56 -2.93
CA GLU A 110 16.69 7.71 -2.14
C GLU A 110 15.22 7.58 -1.71
N LEU A 111 14.36 6.92 -2.51
CA LEU A 111 13.01 6.54 -2.11
C LEU A 111 13.04 5.76 -0.79
N TYR A 112 13.87 4.72 -0.70
CA TYR A 112 13.95 3.93 0.51
C TYR A 112 14.41 4.78 1.70
N LYS A 113 15.51 5.52 1.56
CA LYS A 113 16.11 6.27 2.67
C LYS A 113 15.22 7.39 3.19
N TYR A 114 14.51 8.11 2.32
CA TYR A 114 13.73 9.29 2.72
C TYR A 114 12.24 9.02 2.90
N CYS A 115 11.67 8.03 2.22
CA CYS A 115 10.22 7.79 2.25
C CYS A 115 9.85 6.51 3.00
N MET A 116 10.62 5.42 2.82
CA MET A 116 10.23 4.11 3.34
C MET A 116 10.82 3.83 4.72
N ALA A 117 12.13 4.00 4.88
CA ALA A 117 12.85 3.71 6.12
C ALA A 117 12.35 4.53 7.33
N PRO A 118 12.02 5.83 7.21
CA PRO A 118 11.55 6.62 8.37
C PRO A 118 10.22 6.14 8.97
N ILE A 119 9.43 5.38 8.21
CA ILE A 119 8.15 4.82 8.62
C ILE A 119 8.15 3.28 8.58
N ASP A 120 9.34 2.68 8.61
CA ASP A 120 9.58 1.23 8.66
C ASP A 120 8.89 0.43 7.54
N ILE A 121 8.81 0.97 6.33
CA ILE A 121 8.38 0.19 5.15
C ILE A 121 9.60 -0.56 4.59
N TYR A 122 9.55 -1.90 4.59
CA TYR A 122 10.65 -2.71 4.05
C TYR A 122 10.16 -3.90 3.22
N HIS A 123 9.48 -4.86 3.84
CA HIS A 123 8.80 -5.92 3.10
C HIS A 123 7.49 -5.37 2.57
N MET A 124 7.13 -5.68 1.33
CA MET A 124 5.89 -5.20 0.73
C MET A 124 5.28 -6.26 -0.16
N VAL A 125 3.95 -6.39 -0.10
CA VAL A 125 3.15 -7.10 -1.09
C VAL A 125 2.18 -6.15 -1.74
N GLY A 126 1.88 -6.42 -3.01
CA GLY A 126 1.01 -5.58 -3.80
C GLY A 126 0.21 -6.35 -4.82
N VAL A 127 -0.96 -5.80 -5.14
CA VAL A 127 -1.77 -6.23 -6.28
C VAL A 127 -2.18 -5.01 -7.09
N ASP A 128 -2.13 -5.13 -8.41
CA ASP A 128 -2.72 -4.18 -9.33
C ASP A 128 -4.04 -4.72 -9.84
N LEU A 129 -5.05 -3.85 -9.83
CA LEU A 129 -6.39 -4.15 -10.27
C LEU A 129 -6.83 -3.09 -11.28
N ARG A 130 -7.85 -3.43 -12.09
CA ARG A 130 -8.43 -2.53 -13.07
C ARG A 130 -9.94 -2.50 -12.95
N ASN A 131 -10.53 -1.32 -13.07
CA ASN A 131 -11.98 -1.20 -13.15
C ASN A 131 -12.47 -1.39 -14.61
N ALA A 132 -13.79 -1.40 -14.80
CA ALA A 132 -14.40 -1.56 -16.12
C ALA A 132 -13.99 -0.47 -17.13
N ASN A 133 -13.60 0.71 -16.65
CA ASN A 133 -13.14 1.83 -17.47
C ASN A 133 -11.63 1.77 -17.76
N GLY A 134 -10.94 0.71 -17.33
CA GLY A 134 -9.50 0.53 -17.54
C GLY A 134 -8.61 1.34 -16.59
N LEU A 135 -9.18 2.01 -15.58
CA LEU A 135 -8.39 2.72 -14.57
C LEU A 135 -7.73 1.70 -13.64
N ARG A 136 -6.42 1.86 -13.44
CA ARG A 136 -5.63 1.07 -12.49
C ARG A 136 -5.88 1.59 -11.08
N PHE A 137 -6.06 0.65 -10.16
CA PHE A 137 -5.96 0.91 -8.72
C PHE A 137 -5.04 -0.15 -8.11
N SER A 138 -4.29 0.25 -7.10
CA SER A 138 -3.27 -0.60 -6.50
C SER A 138 -3.44 -0.66 -4.99
N VAL A 139 -3.23 -1.84 -4.42
CA VAL A 139 -3.27 -2.05 -2.97
C VAL A 139 -1.89 -2.54 -2.56
N ARG A 140 -1.36 -1.98 -1.48
CA ARG A 140 -0.04 -2.34 -0.93
C ARG A 140 -0.14 -2.55 0.57
N PHE A 141 0.58 -3.55 1.08
CA PHE A 141 0.76 -3.81 2.49
C PHE A 141 2.23 -4.02 2.79
N CYS A 142 2.72 -3.46 3.90
CA CYS A 142 4.13 -3.51 4.23
C CYS A 142 4.40 -4.00 5.65
N ARG A 143 5.62 -4.45 5.86
CA ARG A 143 6.14 -4.89 7.16
C ARG A 143 7.52 -4.26 7.41
N PRO A 144 7.88 -4.08 8.69
CA PRO A 144 9.20 -3.58 9.06
C PRO A 144 10.28 -4.59 8.70
N LYS A 145 11.52 -4.11 8.56
CA LYS A 145 12.68 -4.94 8.24
C LYS A 145 12.94 -6.05 9.27
N THR A 146 12.47 -5.87 10.50
CA THR A 146 12.63 -6.82 11.61
C THR A 146 11.60 -7.94 11.59
N ALA A 147 10.56 -7.86 10.75
CA ALA A 147 9.54 -8.88 10.61
C ALA A 147 9.84 -9.82 9.43
N ASP A 148 9.20 -10.99 9.42
CA ASP A 148 9.28 -11.89 8.27
C ASP A 148 8.61 -11.29 7.03
N ASN A 149 9.13 -11.63 5.85
CA ASN A 149 8.49 -11.32 4.58
C ASN A 149 7.09 -12.00 4.47
N PHE A 150 6.27 -11.55 3.53
CA PHE A 150 4.95 -12.12 3.26
C PHE A 150 5.01 -13.41 2.43
N GLY A 151 6.01 -13.54 1.55
CA GLY A 151 6.24 -14.74 0.74
C GLY A 151 6.88 -15.89 1.54
N PRO A 152 6.89 -17.11 1.00
CA PRO A 152 7.65 -18.22 1.57
C PRO A 152 9.15 -17.87 1.62
N GLN A 153 9.81 -18.22 2.72
CA GLN A 153 11.27 -18.12 2.88
C GLN A 153 12.00 -19.21 2.09
#